data_AF-A0A524MDG5-F1
#
_entry.id   AF-A0A524MDG5-F1
#
_cell.length_a   1.000
_cell.length_b   1.000
_cell.length_c   1.000
_cell.angle_alpha   90.00
_cell.angle_beta   90.00
_cell.angle_gamma   90.00
#
_symmetry.space_group_name_H-M   'P 1'
#
loop_
_entity.id
_entity.type
_entity.pdbx_description
1 polymer ?
#
loop_
_entity_poly.entity_id
_entity_poly.type
_entity_poly.pdbx_seq_one_letter_code
_entity_poly.pdbx_strand_id
1 'polypeptide(L)' 'MTMSDLSKNAQCVLKVLETADSLTTTEILELARKKEYADICTDCAGGDAFVAAANQLVEKGIITKKFGKGGYRWQLV' A
#
# COMPACT_ATOMS: atom_id res chain seq x y z
N MET A 1 15.92 -7.72 -6.36
CA MET A 1 14.96 -7.76 -5.23
C MET A 1 13.71 -8.40 -5.76
N THR A 2 13.28 -9.50 -5.15
CA THR A 2 12.07 -10.22 -5.58
C THR A 2 10.91 -9.84 -4.66
N MET A 3 9.65 -9.91 -5.12
CA MET A 3 8.48 -9.60 -4.25
C MET A 3 8.52 -10.39 -2.93
N SER A 4 9.11 -11.59 -2.95
CA SER A 4 9.32 -12.47 -1.79
C SER A 4 10.21 -11.89 -0.68
N ASP A 5 11.00 -10.84 -0.95
CA ASP A 5 11.83 -10.18 0.07
C ASP A 5 11.06 -9.13 0.90
N LEU A 6 9.80 -8.84 0.52
CA LEU A 6 8.94 -7.87 1.19
C LEU A 6 8.05 -8.56 2.24
N SER A 7 7.70 -7.82 3.28
CA SER A 7 6.67 -8.27 4.23
C SER A 7 5.33 -8.45 3.51
N LYS A 8 4.44 -9.31 4.03
CA LYS A 8 3.10 -9.51 3.46
C LYS A 8 2.32 -8.19 3.31
N ASN A 9 2.46 -7.29 4.27
CA ASN A 9 1.83 -5.97 4.22
C ASN A 9 2.43 -5.09 3.11
N ALA A 10 3.73 -5.13 2.90
CA ALA A 10 4.36 -4.41 1.80
C ALA A 10 3.96 -5.00 0.43
N GLN A 11 3.83 -6.34 0.32
CA GLN A 11 3.29 -6.99 -0.88
C GLN A 11 1.83 -6.57 -1.14
N CYS A 12 1.00 -6.54 -0.10
CA CYS A 12 -0.38 -6.05 -0.17
C CYS A 12 -0.44 -4.60 -0.70
N VAL A 13 0.35 -3.69 -0.12
CA VAL A 13 0.40 -2.28 -0.53
C VAL A 13 0.75 -2.15 -2.00
N LEU A 14 1.76 -2.88 -2.48
CA LEU A 14 2.14 -2.86 -3.89
C LEU A 14 1.01 -3.39 -4.79
N LYS A 15 0.41 -4.53 -4.42
CA LYS A 15 -0.69 -5.12 -5.18
C LYS A 15 -1.89 -4.17 -5.31
N VAL A 16 -2.22 -3.43 -4.25
CA VAL A 16 -3.29 -2.43 -4.31
C VAL A 16 -2.88 -1.24 -5.20
N LEU A 17 -1.65 -0.75 -5.08
CA LEU A 17 -1.17 0.39 -5.87
C LEU A 17 -0.96 0.05 -7.35
N GLU A 18 -0.78 -1.22 -7.72
CA GLU A 18 -0.78 -1.68 -9.12
C GLU A 18 -2.13 -1.45 -9.83
N THR A 19 -3.22 -1.23 -9.09
CA THR A 19 -4.58 -1.13 -9.65
C THR A 19 -5.05 0.29 -9.99
N ALA A 20 -4.29 1.31 -9.59
CA ALA A 20 -4.65 2.70 -9.81
C ALA A 20 -3.42 3.61 -9.83
N ASP A 21 -3.49 4.71 -10.57
CA ASP A 21 -2.38 5.67 -10.68
C ASP A 21 -1.99 6.29 -9.33
N SER A 22 -2.96 6.53 -8.45
CA SER A 22 -2.74 7.19 -7.17
C SER A 22 -3.91 6.98 -6.22
N LEU A 23 -3.65 6.60 -4.97
CA LEU A 23 -4.67 6.32 -3.97
C LEU A 23 -4.36 7.01 -2.62
N THR A 24 -5.38 7.48 -1.93
CA THR A 24 -5.30 7.91 -0.53
C THR A 24 -5.18 6.71 0.39
N THR A 25 -4.69 6.92 1.62
CA THR A 25 -4.68 5.87 2.66
C THR A 25 -6.05 5.25 2.86
N THR A 26 -7.13 6.04 2.87
CA THR A 26 -8.50 5.54 3.03
C THR A 26 -8.91 4.62 1.88
N GLU A 27 -8.71 5.05 0.63
CA GLU A 27 -9.02 4.24 -0.55
C GLU A 27 -8.25 2.91 -0.55
N ILE A 28 -6.99 2.94 -0.13
CA ILE A 28 -6.17 1.71 -0.03
C ILE A 28 -6.72 0.77 1.05
N LEU A 29 -7.08 1.29 2.23
CA LEU A 29 -7.65 0.47 3.29
C LEU A 29 -9.01 -0.13 2.91
N GLU A 30 -9.83 0.60 2.13
CA GLU A 30 -11.08 0.08 1.59
C GLU A 30 -10.83 -1.03 0.56
N LEU A 31 -9.86 -0.85 -0.34
CA LEU A 31 -9.46 -1.86 -1.32
C LEU A 31 -8.89 -3.11 -0.62
N ALA A 32 -7.98 -2.94 0.35
CA ALA A 32 -7.36 -4.03 1.09
C ALA A 32 -8.36 -4.93 1.84
N ARG A 33 -9.56 -4.42 2.15
CA ARG A 33 -10.65 -5.19 2.79
C ARG A 33 -11.47 -6.01 1.80
N LYS A 34 -11.32 -5.80 0.49
CA LYS A 34 -12.04 -6.58 -0.52
C LYS A 34 -11.52 -8.02 -0.54
N LYS A 35 -12.42 -8.96 -0.85
CA LYS A 35 -12.13 -10.40 -0.89
C LYS A 35 -10.94 -10.74 -1.80
N GLU A 36 -10.76 -10.00 -2.89
CA GLU A 36 -9.65 -10.18 -3.84
C GLU A 36 -8.26 -9.97 -3.22
N TYR A 37 -8.18 -9.23 -2.10
CA TYR A 37 -6.93 -8.95 -1.39
C TYR A 37 -6.83 -9.66 -0.04
N ALA A 38 -7.86 -10.37 0.41
CA ALA A 38 -7.93 -10.93 1.77
C ALA A 38 -6.77 -11.90 2.09
N ASP A 39 -6.28 -12.62 1.07
CA ASP A 39 -5.18 -13.59 1.21
C ASP A 39 -3.80 -12.93 1.41
N ILE A 40 -3.65 -11.67 0.96
CA ILE A 40 -2.38 -10.94 0.97
C ILE A 40 -2.40 -9.83 2.03
N CYS A 41 -3.55 -9.18 2.23
CA CYS A 41 -3.77 -8.05 3.11
C CYS A 41 -4.34 -8.44 4.49
N THR A 42 -3.95 -9.60 5.03
CA THR A 42 -4.53 -10.17 6.25
C THR A 42 -4.36 -9.25 7.47
N ASP A 43 -3.19 -8.62 7.62
CA ASP A 43 -2.85 -7.68 8.71
C ASP A 43 -2.66 -6.23 8.23
N CYS A 44 -2.92 -5.95 6.96
CA CYS A 44 -2.68 -4.64 6.35
C CYS A 44 -3.90 -3.70 6.43
N ALA A 45 -5.06 -4.20 6.86
CA ALA A 45 -6.32 -3.44 6.94
C ALA A 45 -6.38 -2.45 8.12
N GLY A 46 -5.34 -2.41 8.96
CA GLY A 46 -5.14 -1.41 10.01
C GLY A 46 -4.28 -0.25 9.52
N GLY A 47 -4.72 0.99 9.75
CA GLY A 47 -4.05 2.20 9.26
C GLY A 47 -2.57 2.30 9.64
N ASP A 48 -2.21 1.93 10.87
CA ASP A 48 -0.81 1.99 11.35
C ASP A 48 0.08 0.95 10.67
N ALA A 49 -0.43 -0.27 10.49
CA ALA A 49 0.28 -1.35 9.81
C ALA A 49 0.51 -1.03 8.32
N PHE A 50 -0.49 -0.42 7.67
CA PHE A 50 -0.36 0.10 6.31
C PHE A 50 0.73 1.17 6.22
N VAL A 51 0.68 2.21 7.08
CA VAL A 51 1.64 3.32 7.03
C VAL A 51 3.08 2.83 7.25
N ALA A 52 3.29 1.89 8.19
CA ALA A 52 4.60 1.29 8.42
C ALA A 52 5.12 0.56 7.17
N ALA A 53 4.29 -0.29 6.55
CA ALA A 53 4.66 -1.02 5.34
C ALA A 53 4.88 -0.09 4.14
N ALA A 54 4.04 0.92 3.97
CA ALA A 54 4.16 1.91 2.91
C ALA A 54 5.44 2.74 3.07
N ASN A 55 5.82 3.15 4.29
CA ASN A 55 7.07 3.85 4.52
C ASN A 55 8.30 2.97 4.19
N GLN A 56 8.28 1.67 4.50
CA GLN A 56 9.36 0.76 4.07
C GLN A 56 9.53 0.71 2.54
N LEU A 57 8.43 0.79 1.80
CA LEU A 57 8.45 0.84 0.34
C LEU A 57 8.95 2.20 -0.19
N VAL A 58 8.63 3.29 0.50
CA VAL A 58 9.15 4.63 0.19
C VAL A 58 10.66 4.69 0.41
N GLU A 59 11.17 4.16 1.53
CA GLU A 59 12.61 4.09 1.83
C GLU A 59 13.38 3.27 0.78
N LYS A 60 12.73 2.28 0.19
CA LYS A 60 13.28 1.47 -0.91
C LYS A 60 13.11 2.13 -2.29
N GLY A 61 12.45 3.28 -2.38
CA GLY A 61 12.20 3.99 -3.63
C GLY A 61 11.20 3.32 -4.57
N ILE A 62 10.36 2.41 -4.07
CA ILE A 62 9.39 1.66 -4.88
C ILE A 62 8.08 2.42 -5.05
N ILE A 63 7.66 3.11 -3.98
CA ILE A 63 6.46 3.96 -3.99
C ILE A 63 6.82 5.34 -3.49
N THR A 64 5.98 6.32 -3.80
CA THR A 64 6.10 7.69 -3.29
C THR A 64 4.79 8.13 -2.67
N LYS A 65 4.89 9.10 -1.75
CA LYS A 65 3.74 9.79 -1.17
C LYS A 65 3.81 11.27 -1.49
N LYS A 66 2.70 11.83 -1.94
CA LYS A 66 2.56 13.27 -2.20
C LYS A 66 1.32 13.79 -1.48
N PHE A 67 1.44 14.99 -0.91
CA PHE A 67 0.27 15.66 -0.36
C PHE A 67 -0.59 16.20 -1.50
N GLY A 68 -1.88 15.90 -1.48
CA GLY A 68 -2.80 16.29 -2.54
C GLY A 68 -4.25 16.36 -2.06
N LYS A 69 -5.19 16.38 -3.01
CA LYS A 69 -6.62 16.41 -2.69
C LYS A 69 -7.01 15.14 -1.92
N GLY A 70 -7.63 15.33 -0.75
CA GLY A 70 -8.04 14.23 0.13
C GLY A 70 -6.93 13.70 1.06
N GLY A 71 -5.76 14.35 1.10
CA GLY A 71 -4.66 14.00 2.01
C GLY A 71 -3.42 13.46 1.30
N TYR A 72 -2.66 12.60 2.00
CA TYR A 72 -1.52 11.92 1.38
C TYR A 72 -2.01 10.89 0.37
N ARG A 73 -1.47 10.99 -0.84
CA ARG A 73 -1.69 10.03 -1.91
C ARG A 73 -0.41 9.24 -2.17
N TRP A 74 -0.59 7.94 -2.32
CA TRP A 74 0.44 6.94 -2.56
C TRP A 74 0.35 6.47 -4.01
N GLN A 75 1.51 6.24 -4.62
CA GLN A 75 1.61 5.76 -6.00
C GLN A 75 2.95 5.05 -6.21
N LEU A 76 3.02 4.19 -7.21
CA LEU A 76 4.30 3.62 -7.67
C LEU A 76 5.21 4.73 -8.22
N VAL A 77 6.53 4.56 -8.09
CA VAL A 77 7.55 5.46 -8.68
C VAL A 77 7.76 5.16 -10.16
#